data_AF-A0A8H7UPK1-F1
#
_entry.id   AF-A0A8H7UPK1-F1
#
_cell.length_a   1.000
_cell.length_b   1.000
_cell.length_c   1.000
_cell.angle_alpha   90.00
_cell.angle_beta   90.00
_cell.angle_gamma   90.00
#
_symmetry.space_group_name_H-M   'P 1'
#
loop_
_entity.id
_entity.type
_entity.pdbx_description
1 polymer ?
#
loop_
_entity_poly.entity_id
_entity_poly.type
_entity_poly.pdbx_seq_one_letter_code
_entity_poly.pdbx_strand_id
1 'polypeptide(L)'
;MSYQDLVSEALPELNILLNEIDAKSQNERSYHERNLQADLIRLAELPALERQVREHANRIKVLEDDQLNLSTWSVAWAVAFVTCDKARQAEDNKLKLEESESKLKEAQQQIEAVDEKVNLAREGNDNAYLEIRALEQQRDKVEELLRPIFSLRQDDSVTEWEERIKSMKSKHAELVKTNEVLPQVIELLRETQHHLTGGMYQAREFNGNPEEQVKQIFPAEAYESFKKAMELYPPLPRIKKPDVQQSEELGNLYLSKATRYLKEIRTNVEETEAECQQTIFDNAKAACKLEIEIGRERDLFSKERVRILSQSV
;
A
#
# COMPACT_ATOMS: atom_id res chain seq x y z
N MET A 1 47.24 -3.97 22.67
CA MET A 1 47.55 -3.83 21.23
C MET A 1 47.68 -2.36 20.92
N SER A 2 48.75 -1.98 20.22
CA SER A 2 48.90 -0.61 19.72
C SER A 2 48.02 -0.41 18.47
N TYR A 3 47.75 0.86 18.11
CA TYR A 3 47.04 1.20 16.87
C TYR A 3 47.72 0.60 15.64
N GLN A 4 49.05 0.59 15.60
CA GLN A 4 49.81 0.02 14.48
C GLN A 4 49.65 -1.51 14.40
N ASP A 5 49.62 -2.21 15.53
CA ASP A 5 49.38 -3.66 15.55
C ASP A 5 48.01 -4.00 14.96
N LEU A 6 46.97 -3.29 15.41
CA LEU A 6 45.58 -3.44 14.94
C LEU A 6 45.45 -3.20 13.42
N VAL A 7 46.08 -2.14 12.92
CA VAL A 7 46.04 -1.83 11.49
C VAL A 7 46.78 -2.88 10.68
N SER A 8 47.96 -3.31 11.12
CA SER A 8 48.77 -4.30 10.40
C SER A 8 48.10 -5.67 10.29
N GLU A 9 47.34 -6.07 11.31
CA GLU A 9 46.60 -7.33 11.35
C GLU A 9 45.32 -7.26 10.51
N ALA A 10 44.59 -6.14 10.55
CA ALA A 10 43.31 -5.99 9.86
C ALA A 10 43.42 -5.68 8.36
N LEU A 11 44.46 -4.97 7.91
CA LEU A 11 44.57 -4.48 6.52
C LEU A 11 44.48 -5.60 5.45
N PRO A 12 45.18 -6.75 5.60
CA PRO A 12 45.11 -7.83 4.62
C PRO A 12 43.70 -8.41 4.48
N GLU A 13 43.02 -8.63 5.62
CA GLU A 13 41.65 -9.17 5.65
C GLU A 13 40.63 -8.17 5.08
N LEU A 14 40.76 -6.89 5.43
CA LEU A 14 39.92 -5.81 4.90
C LEU A 14 40.02 -5.71 3.36
N ASN A 15 41.22 -5.83 2.80
CA ASN A 15 41.41 -5.81 1.35
C ASN A 15 40.75 -7.01 0.64
N ILE A 16 40.79 -8.21 1.26
CA ILE A 16 40.08 -9.39 0.72
C ILE A 16 38.56 -9.14 0.72
N LEU A 17 38.02 -8.69 1.86
CA LEU A 17 36.58 -8.45 2.01
C LEU A 17 36.06 -7.37 1.05
N LEU A 18 36.81 -6.27 0.86
CA LEU A 18 36.42 -5.21 -0.08
C LEU A 18 36.39 -5.70 -1.54
N ASN A 19 37.33 -6.57 -1.94
CA ASN A 19 37.30 -7.16 -3.28
C ASN A 19 36.10 -8.09 -3.48
N GLU A 20 35.73 -8.85 -2.45
CA GLU A 20 34.54 -9.71 -2.48
C GLU A 20 33.24 -8.90 -2.53
N ILE A 21 33.17 -7.77 -1.79
CA ILE A 21 32.07 -6.80 -1.84
C ILE A 21 31.93 -6.23 -3.25
N ASP A 22 33.03 -5.84 -3.89
CA ASP A 22 33.02 -5.30 -5.26
C ASP A 22 32.49 -6.31 -6.28
N ALA A 23 32.87 -7.58 -6.14
CA ALA A 23 32.37 -8.64 -7.02
C ALA A 23 30.85 -8.85 -6.88
N LYS A 24 30.28 -8.69 -5.68
CA LYS A 24 28.87 -8.99 -5.39
C LYS A 24 27.94 -7.78 -5.47
N SER A 25 28.44 -6.57 -5.24
CA SER A 25 27.64 -5.33 -5.25
C SER A 25 26.88 -5.09 -6.56
N GLN A 26 27.39 -5.63 -7.68
CA GLN A 26 26.71 -5.55 -8.98
C GLN A 26 25.33 -6.24 -8.98
N ASN A 27 25.14 -7.25 -8.13
CA ASN A 27 23.91 -8.04 -8.06
C ASN A 27 22.84 -7.38 -7.18
N GLU A 28 23.22 -6.45 -6.30
CA GLU A 28 22.32 -5.72 -5.39
C GLU A 28 21.26 -4.93 -6.14
N ARG A 29 21.69 -4.19 -7.16
CA ARG A 29 20.76 -3.44 -8.00
C ARG A 29 19.72 -4.35 -8.66
N SER A 30 20.17 -5.43 -9.29
CA SER A 30 19.26 -6.37 -9.97
C SER A 30 18.29 -7.03 -8.98
N TYR A 31 18.74 -7.35 -7.77
CA TYR A 31 17.91 -7.96 -6.74
C TYR A 31 16.77 -7.03 -6.30
N HIS A 32 17.11 -5.78 -5.94
CA HIS A 32 16.14 -4.79 -5.49
C HIS A 32 15.19 -4.35 -6.60
N GLU A 33 15.69 -4.14 -7.83
CA GLU A 33 14.84 -3.77 -8.98
C GLU A 33 13.84 -4.87 -9.34
N ARG A 34 14.22 -6.16 -9.25
CA ARG A 34 13.30 -7.29 -9.47
C ARG A 34 12.23 -7.38 -8.38
N ASN A 35 12.62 -7.21 -7.12
CA ASN A 35 11.65 -7.17 -6.01
C ASN A 35 10.67 -6.01 -6.17
N LEU A 36 11.18 -4.82 -6.53
CA LEU A 36 10.34 -3.66 -6.83
C LEU A 36 9.37 -3.98 -7.97
N GLN A 37 9.82 -4.61 -9.06
CA GLN A 37 8.94 -4.96 -10.18
C GLN A 37 7.80 -5.89 -9.72
N ALA A 38 8.11 -6.90 -8.91
CA ALA A 38 7.10 -7.79 -8.34
C ALA A 38 6.10 -7.03 -7.45
N ASP A 39 6.60 -6.13 -6.61
CA ASP A 39 5.77 -5.33 -5.70
C ASP A 39 4.92 -4.30 -6.47
N LEU A 40 5.41 -3.73 -7.56
CA LEU A 40 4.66 -2.83 -8.43
C LEU A 40 3.51 -3.56 -9.14
N ILE A 41 3.73 -4.78 -9.64
CA ILE A 41 2.66 -5.62 -10.20
C ILE A 41 1.59 -5.88 -9.14
N ARG A 42 2.03 -6.26 -7.93
CA ARG A 42 1.16 -6.53 -6.80
C ARG A 42 0.29 -5.31 -6.45
N LEU A 43 0.91 -4.14 -6.34
CA LEU A 43 0.23 -2.89 -5.99
C LEU A 43 -0.74 -2.41 -7.07
N ALA A 44 -0.47 -2.73 -8.35
CA ALA A 44 -1.30 -2.29 -9.48
C ALA A 44 -2.52 -3.18 -9.70
N GLU A 45 -2.33 -4.49 -9.65
CA GLU A 45 -3.35 -5.43 -10.10
C GLU A 45 -4.19 -6.00 -8.93
N LEU A 46 -3.59 -6.29 -7.76
CA LEU A 46 -4.33 -6.96 -6.67
C LEU A 46 -5.43 -6.12 -6.01
N PRO A 47 -5.28 -4.82 -5.70
CA PRO A 47 -6.29 -4.09 -4.93
C PRO A 47 -7.66 -4.03 -5.60
N ALA A 48 -7.70 -3.95 -6.94
CA ALA A 48 -8.94 -3.96 -7.70
C ALA A 48 -9.59 -5.35 -7.72
N LEU A 49 -8.80 -6.41 -7.87
CA LEU A 49 -9.27 -7.80 -7.89
C LEU A 49 -9.77 -8.25 -6.51
N GLU A 50 -9.04 -7.92 -5.45
CA GLU A 50 -9.48 -8.20 -4.07
C GLU A 50 -10.81 -7.52 -3.75
N ARG A 51 -11.03 -6.30 -4.28
CA ARG A 51 -12.33 -5.61 -4.15
C ARG A 51 -13.44 -6.40 -4.86
N GLN A 52 -13.22 -6.82 -6.10
CA GLN A 52 -14.21 -7.62 -6.84
C GLN A 52 -14.54 -8.92 -6.09
N VAL A 53 -13.53 -9.61 -5.55
CA VAL A 53 -13.74 -10.82 -4.75
C VAL A 53 -14.59 -10.53 -3.52
N ARG A 54 -14.29 -9.46 -2.76
CA ARG A 54 -15.10 -9.06 -1.59
C ARG A 54 -16.54 -8.71 -1.99
N GLU A 55 -16.73 -7.97 -3.08
CA GLU A 55 -18.06 -7.59 -3.58
C GLU A 55 -18.90 -8.80 -3.99
N HIS A 56 -18.30 -9.74 -4.75
CA HIS A 56 -18.97 -10.96 -5.15
C HIS A 56 -19.27 -11.87 -3.96
N ALA A 57 -18.34 -12.01 -3.01
CA ALA A 57 -18.57 -12.77 -1.78
C ALA A 57 -19.69 -12.18 -0.91
N ASN A 58 -19.71 -10.85 -0.75
CA ASN A 58 -20.79 -10.16 -0.04
C ASN A 58 -22.14 -10.34 -0.74
N ARG A 59 -22.17 -10.29 -2.07
CA ARG A 59 -23.39 -10.52 -2.85
C ARG A 59 -23.91 -11.94 -2.70
N ILE A 60 -23.04 -12.95 -2.71
CA ILE A 60 -23.41 -14.35 -2.45
C ILE A 60 -24.04 -14.46 -1.06
N LYS A 61 -23.39 -13.90 -0.03
CA LYS A 61 -23.91 -13.94 1.33
C LYS A 61 -25.30 -13.32 1.47
N VAL A 62 -25.54 -12.16 0.83
CA VAL A 62 -26.87 -11.52 0.82
C VAL A 62 -27.91 -12.41 0.14
N LEU A 63 -27.56 -13.04 -1.00
CA LEU A 63 -28.46 -13.94 -1.71
C LEU A 63 -28.76 -15.22 -0.90
N GLU A 64 -27.76 -15.76 -0.19
CA GLU A 64 -27.92 -16.90 0.73
C GLU A 64 -28.83 -16.53 1.91
N ASP A 65 -28.61 -15.37 2.52
CA ASP A 65 -29.45 -14.84 3.61
C ASP A 65 -30.89 -14.60 3.13
N ASP A 66 -31.08 -14.05 1.92
CA ASP A 66 -32.40 -13.88 1.30
C ASP A 66 -33.08 -15.22 1.01
N GLN A 67 -32.34 -16.23 0.55
CA GLN A 67 -32.86 -17.58 0.33
C GLN A 67 -33.25 -18.27 1.65
N LEU A 68 -32.44 -18.10 2.70
CA LEU A 68 -32.73 -18.58 4.05
C LEU A 68 -33.96 -17.88 4.63
N ASN A 69 -34.07 -16.56 4.47
CA ASN A 69 -35.23 -15.76 4.87
C ASN A 69 -36.49 -16.19 4.10
N LEU A 70 -36.36 -16.48 2.81
CA LEU A 70 -37.47 -17.02 2.03
C LEU A 70 -37.91 -18.38 2.57
N SER A 71 -36.99 -19.28 2.93
CA SER A 71 -37.32 -20.63 3.43
C SER A 71 -37.84 -20.70 4.88
N THR A 72 -37.56 -19.70 5.72
CA THR A 72 -37.92 -19.68 7.16
C THR A 72 -39.33 -19.13 7.43
N TRP A 73 -39.99 -18.53 6.45
CA TRP A 73 -41.38 -18.04 6.57
C TRP A 73 -42.40 -19.18 6.52
N SER A 74 -42.56 -19.90 7.63
CA SER A 74 -43.65 -20.86 7.83
C SER A 74 -45.04 -20.17 7.77
N VAL A 75 -46.02 -20.88 7.20
CA VAL A 75 -47.40 -20.43 6.83
C VAL A 75 -47.49 -19.48 5.61
N ALA A 76 -46.67 -18.44 5.51
CA ALA A 76 -46.66 -17.58 4.33
C ALA A 76 -46.13 -18.29 3.07
N TRP A 77 -45.22 -19.26 3.22
CA TRP A 77 -44.75 -20.10 2.11
C TRP A 77 -45.86 -20.93 1.47
N ALA A 78 -46.79 -21.46 2.27
CA ALA A 78 -47.91 -22.27 1.76
C ALA A 78 -48.91 -21.42 0.95
N VAL A 79 -49.15 -20.17 1.35
CA VAL A 79 -49.98 -19.21 0.59
C VAL A 79 -49.23 -18.67 -0.63
N ALA A 80 -47.92 -18.46 -0.50
CA ALA A 80 -47.09 -17.92 -1.56
C ALA A 80 -46.69 -18.94 -2.64
N PHE A 81 -46.68 -20.25 -2.33
CA PHE A 81 -46.53 -21.31 -3.33
C PHE A 81 -47.73 -21.37 -4.29
N VAL A 82 -48.90 -20.90 -3.84
CA VAL A 82 -50.13 -20.78 -4.65
C VAL A 82 -50.11 -19.50 -5.50
N THR A 83 -49.39 -18.46 -5.09
CA THR A 83 -49.17 -17.22 -5.87
C THR A 83 -47.79 -17.24 -6.51
N CYS A 84 -47.67 -17.69 -7.76
CA CYS A 84 -46.43 -17.96 -8.54
C CYS A 84 -45.23 -17.00 -8.38
N ASP A 85 -45.41 -15.77 -7.90
CA ASP A 85 -44.38 -14.74 -7.77
C ASP A 85 -43.24 -15.12 -6.81
N LYS A 86 -43.51 -15.79 -5.68
CA LYS A 86 -42.44 -16.15 -4.73
C LYS A 86 -41.63 -17.37 -5.17
N ALA A 87 -42.26 -18.32 -5.86
CA ALA A 87 -41.54 -19.44 -6.48
C ALA A 87 -40.59 -18.94 -7.57
N ARG A 88 -41.05 -17.98 -8.39
CA ARG A 88 -40.23 -17.30 -9.38
C ARG A 88 -39.06 -16.52 -8.76
N GLN A 89 -39.29 -15.81 -7.65
CA GLN A 89 -38.22 -15.12 -6.92
C GLN A 89 -37.17 -16.09 -6.36
N ALA A 90 -37.56 -17.27 -5.88
CA ALA A 90 -36.62 -18.28 -5.40
C ALA A 90 -35.75 -18.84 -6.54
N GLU A 91 -36.34 -19.09 -7.72
CA GLU A 91 -35.62 -19.55 -8.91
C GLU A 91 -34.68 -18.45 -9.46
N ASP A 92 -35.16 -17.21 -9.54
CA ASP A 92 -34.35 -16.05 -9.93
C ASP A 92 -33.17 -15.82 -8.97
N ASN A 93 -33.38 -15.98 -7.66
CA ASN A 93 -32.30 -15.85 -6.67
C ASN A 93 -31.27 -16.96 -6.81
N LYS A 94 -31.69 -18.19 -7.11
CA LYS A 94 -30.78 -19.32 -7.38
C LYS A 94 -29.91 -19.06 -8.62
N LEU A 95 -30.50 -18.58 -9.71
CA LEU A 95 -29.75 -18.20 -10.91
C LEU A 95 -28.75 -17.07 -10.64
N LYS A 96 -29.14 -16.05 -9.87
CA LYS A 96 -28.24 -14.96 -9.46
C LYS A 96 -27.12 -15.43 -8.55
N LEU A 97 -27.36 -16.46 -7.73
CA LEU A 97 -26.37 -17.06 -6.85
C LEU A 97 -25.33 -17.83 -7.69
N GLU A 98 -25.77 -18.68 -8.62
CA GLU A 98 -24.89 -19.39 -9.58
C GLU A 98 -24.05 -18.39 -10.42
N GLU A 99 -24.65 -17.30 -10.89
CA GLU A 99 -23.93 -16.25 -11.63
C GLU A 99 -22.88 -15.55 -10.74
N SER A 100 -23.23 -15.25 -9.48
CA SER A 100 -22.32 -14.56 -8.56
C SER A 100 -21.17 -15.47 -8.11
N GLU A 101 -21.42 -16.76 -7.92
CA GLU A 101 -20.39 -17.78 -7.67
C GLU A 101 -19.43 -17.93 -8.86
N SER A 102 -19.96 -17.94 -10.10
CA SER A 102 -19.11 -17.95 -11.30
C SER A 102 -18.18 -16.75 -11.34
N LYS A 103 -18.71 -15.54 -11.10
CA LYS A 103 -17.91 -14.30 -11.07
C LYS A 103 -16.89 -14.28 -9.94
N LEU A 104 -17.23 -14.81 -8.77
CA LEU A 104 -16.29 -14.98 -7.66
C LEU A 104 -15.12 -15.86 -8.08
N LYS A 105 -15.40 -17.00 -8.72
CA LYS A 105 -14.38 -17.93 -9.20
C LYS A 105 -13.49 -17.31 -10.28
N GLU A 106 -14.08 -16.57 -11.23
CA GLU A 106 -13.32 -15.84 -12.25
C GLU A 106 -12.38 -14.79 -11.63
N ALA A 107 -12.86 -14.01 -10.65
CA ALA A 107 -12.05 -13.02 -9.94
C ALA A 107 -10.91 -13.69 -9.14
N GLN A 108 -11.17 -14.85 -8.51
CA GLN A 108 -10.13 -15.64 -7.83
C GLN A 108 -9.07 -16.17 -8.80
N GLN A 109 -9.47 -16.68 -9.97
CA GLN A 109 -8.53 -17.11 -11.02
C GLN A 109 -7.67 -15.95 -11.54
N GLN A 110 -8.23 -14.74 -11.59
CA GLN A 110 -7.45 -13.55 -11.94
C GLN A 110 -6.42 -13.21 -10.86
N ILE A 111 -6.76 -13.33 -9.58
CA ILE A 111 -5.78 -13.18 -8.48
C ILE A 111 -4.66 -14.22 -8.62
N GLU A 112 -5.00 -15.48 -8.85
CA GLU A 112 -4.01 -16.56 -9.06
C GLU A 112 -3.08 -16.23 -10.24
N ALA A 113 -3.63 -15.73 -11.35
CA ALA A 113 -2.82 -15.31 -12.51
C ALA A 113 -1.90 -14.12 -12.20
N VAL A 114 -2.33 -13.17 -11.36
CA VAL A 114 -1.47 -12.07 -10.90
C VAL A 114 -0.37 -12.59 -9.98
N ASP A 115 -0.69 -13.50 -9.06
CA ASP A 115 0.30 -14.13 -8.19
C ASP A 115 1.33 -14.93 -9.00
N GLU A 116 0.92 -15.61 -10.07
CA GLU A 116 1.86 -16.23 -11.02
C GLU A 116 2.78 -15.20 -11.69
N LYS A 117 2.26 -14.06 -12.16
CA LYS A 117 3.10 -12.98 -12.72
C LYS A 117 4.09 -12.43 -11.68
N VAL A 118 3.65 -12.24 -10.44
CA VAL A 118 4.50 -11.79 -9.33
C VAL A 118 5.61 -12.81 -9.06
N ASN A 119 5.27 -14.10 -9.06
CA ASN A 119 6.24 -15.18 -8.86
C ASN A 119 7.24 -15.27 -10.02
N LEU A 120 6.80 -15.10 -11.27
CA LEU A 120 7.68 -15.02 -12.44
C LEU A 120 8.62 -13.81 -12.37
N ALA A 121 8.13 -12.66 -11.90
CA ALA A 121 8.98 -11.49 -11.68
C ALA A 121 10.04 -11.72 -10.58
N ARG A 122 9.79 -12.64 -9.65
CA ARG A 122 10.72 -13.09 -8.60
C ARG A 122 11.54 -14.30 -8.99
N GLU A 123 11.35 -14.87 -10.18
CA GLU A 123 12.09 -16.04 -10.61
C GLU A 123 13.60 -15.73 -10.69
N GLY A 124 14.41 -16.60 -10.11
CA GLY A 124 15.86 -16.39 -10.01
C GLY A 124 16.31 -15.39 -8.92
N ASN A 125 15.39 -14.84 -8.12
CA ASN A 125 15.75 -13.98 -6.98
C ASN A 125 16.25 -14.75 -5.76
N ASP A 126 16.03 -16.07 -5.67
CA ASP A 126 16.49 -16.89 -4.54
C ASP A 126 18.02 -16.95 -4.43
N ASN A 127 18.70 -17.14 -5.57
CA ASN A 127 20.16 -17.11 -5.61
C ASN A 127 20.69 -15.70 -5.32
N ALA A 128 20.07 -14.68 -5.91
CA ALA A 128 20.42 -13.29 -5.66
C ALA A 128 20.21 -12.90 -4.19
N TYR A 129 19.18 -13.44 -3.52
CA TYR A 129 18.95 -13.23 -2.09
C TYR A 129 20.08 -13.81 -1.24
N LEU A 130 20.56 -15.01 -1.56
CA LEU A 130 21.71 -15.61 -0.86
C LEU A 130 22.98 -14.77 -1.05
N GLU A 131 23.20 -14.26 -2.26
CA GLU A 131 24.34 -13.38 -2.55
C GLU A 131 24.26 -12.05 -1.80
N ILE A 132 23.07 -11.46 -1.70
CA ILE A 132 22.85 -10.21 -0.95
C ILE A 132 23.02 -10.41 0.54
N ARG A 133 22.49 -11.50 1.10
CA ARG A 133 22.73 -11.84 2.50
C ARG A 133 24.22 -12.02 2.79
N ALA A 134 24.95 -12.66 1.88
CA ALA A 134 26.40 -12.80 2.01
C ALA A 134 27.13 -11.46 1.88
N LEU A 135 26.67 -10.55 1.01
CA LEU A 135 27.19 -9.20 0.87
C LEU A 135 27.00 -8.39 2.16
N GLU A 136 25.81 -8.44 2.77
CA GLU A 136 25.53 -7.79 4.06
C GLU A 136 26.45 -8.31 5.17
N GLN A 137 26.64 -9.63 5.25
CA GLN A 137 27.56 -10.24 6.22
C GLN A 137 29.01 -9.75 6.02
N GLN A 138 29.46 -9.59 4.77
CA GLN A 138 30.79 -9.06 4.47
C GLN A 138 30.90 -7.58 4.87
N ARG A 139 29.87 -6.76 4.58
CA ARG A 139 29.82 -5.35 5.00
C ARG A 139 29.87 -5.21 6.52
N ASP A 140 29.16 -6.07 7.24
CA ASP A 140 29.14 -6.06 8.70
C ASP A 140 30.50 -6.50 9.28
N LYS A 141 31.15 -7.50 8.67
CA LYS A 141 32.51 -7.92 9.05
C LYS A 141 33.54 -6.81 8.83
N VAL A 142 33.45 -6.07 7.73
CA VAL A 142 34.30 -4.90 7.47
C VAL A 142 34.07 -3.83 8.54
N GLU A 143 32.82 -3.57 8.91
CA GLU A 143 32.49 -2.63 9.98
C GLU A 143 33.04 -3.05 11.35
N GLU A 144 32.97 -4.35 11.68
CA GLU A 144 33.53 -4.92 12.91
C GLU A 144 35.04 -4.75 13.00
N LEU A 145 35.77 -4.90 11.88
CA LEU A 145 37.22 -4.71 11.82
C LEU A 145 37.60 -3.23 11.89
N LEU A 146 36.82 -2.34 11.26
CA LEU A 146 37.13 -0.91 11.20
C LEU A 146 36.75 -0.16 12.48
N ARG A 147 35.66 -0.55 13.15
CA ARG A 147 35.13 0.18 14.31
C ARG A 147 36.14 0.35 15.45
N PRO A 148 36.89 -0.68 15.90
CA PRO A 148 37.91 -0.51 16.95
C PRO A 148 39.02 0.46 16.54
N ILE A 149 39.43 0.43 15.27
CA ILE A 149 40.54 1.24 14.75
C ILE A 149 40.15 2.73 14.71
N PHE A 150 38.96 3.03 14.19
CA PHE A 150 38.46 4.41 14.11
C PHE A 150 37.89 4.93 15.43
N SER A 151 37.54 4.06 16.39
CA SER A 151 37.19 4.51 17.76
C SER A 151 38.35 5.21 18.48
N LEU A 152 39.59 4.94 18.06
CA LEU A 152 40.81 5.53 18.62
C LEU A 152 41.20 6.84 17.92
N ARG A 153 40.49 7.23 16.84
CA ARG A 153 40.83 8.39 16.00
C ARG A 153 39.57 9.13 15.57
N GLN A 154 39.35 10.34 16.09
CA GLN A 154 38.33 11.24 15.55
C GLN A 154 38.85 11.84 14.23
N ASP A 155 38.07 11.66 13.16
CA ASP A 155 38.33 12.21 11.84
C ASP A 155 37.04 12.86 11.35
N ASP A 156 37.07 14.17 11.12
CA ASP A 156 35.88 14.96 10.75
C ASP A 156 35.26 14.44 9.44
N SER A 157 36.08 13.93 8.51
CA SER A 157 35.58 13.35 7.26
C SER A 157 34.72 12.10 7.50
N VAL A 158 35.05 11.29 8.51
CA VAL A 158 34.30 10.07 8.86
C VAL A 158 32.90 10.44 9.40
N THR A 159 32.81 11.53 10.17
CA THR A 159 31.53 11.99 10.73
C THR A 159 30.53 12.46 9.66
N GLU A 160 30.99 13.15 8.61
CA GLU A 160 30.11 13.58 7.52
C GLU A 160 29.48 12.40 6.76
N TRP A 161 30.26 11.34 6.50
CA TRP A 161 29.76 10.12 5.85
C TRP A 161 28.74 9.38 6.72
N GLU A 162 29.01 9.25 8.03
CA GLU A 162 28.09 8.63 8.98
C GLU A 162 26.76 9.37 9.05
N GLU A 163 26.79 10.70 9.12
CA GLU A 163 25.58 11.54 9.11
C GLU A 163 24.80 11.40 7.81
N ARG A 164 25.49 11.38 6.66
CA ARG A 164 24.86 11.18 5.35
C ARG A 164 24.16 9.83 5.27
N ILE A 165 24.83 8.74 5.63
CA ILE A 165 24.25 7.39 5.64
C ILE A 165 23.06 7.30 6.61
N LYS A 166 23.19 7.90 7.79
CA LYS A 166 22.11 7.96 8.79
C LYS A 166 20.89 8.72 8.27
N SER A 167 21.09 9.86 7.62
CA SER A 167 20.04 10.65 6.99
C SER A 167 19.31 9.86 5.89
N MET A 168 20.05 9.15 5.03
CA MET A 168 19.45 8.28 4.00
C MET A 168 18.63 7.14 4.61
N LYS A 169 19.14 6.47 5.65
CA LYS A 169 18.40 5.41 6.37
C LYS A 169 17.13 5.94 7.04
N SER A 170 17.17 7.14 7.62
CA SER A 170 15.99 7.78 8.20
C SER A 170 14.92 8.03 7.14
N LYS A 171 15.30 8.59 5.98
CA LYS A 171 14.38 8.82 4.86
C LYS A 171 13.79 7.51 4.33
N HIS A 172 14.61 6.47 4.20
CA HIS A 172 14.14 5.15 3.78
C HIS A 172 13.08 4.61 4.77
N ALA A 173 13.36 4.66 6.07
CA ALA A 173 12.43 4.21 7.10
C ALA A 173 11.10 5.01 7.11
N GLU A 174 11.15 6.32 6.86
CA GLU A 174 9.97 7.17 6.74
C GLU A 174 9.08 6.76 5.55
N LEU A 175 9.68 6.48 4.39
CA LEU A 175 8.94 6.01 3.21
C LEU A 175 8.28 4.64 3.46
N VAL A 176 9.03 3.69 4.05
CA VAL A 176 8.51 2.36 4.38
C VAL A 176 7.33 2.48 5.36
N LYS A 177 7.50 3.23 6.44
CA LYS A 177 6.44 3.45 7.43
C LYS A 177 5.21 4.11 6.83
N THR A 178 5.40 5.07 5.92
CA THR A 178 4.28 5.72 5.22
C THR A 178 3.52 4.70 4.37
N ASN A 179 4.22 3.82 3.67
CA ASN A 179 3.61 2.77 2.86
C ASN A 179 2.90 1.67 3.68
N GLU A 180 3.27 1.47 4.93
CA GLU A 180 2.54 0.57 5.85
C GLU A 180 1.20 1.16 6.29
N VAL A 181 1.12 2.48 6.44
CA VAL A 181 -0.08 3.19 6.94
C VAL A 181 -1.09 3.50 5.82
N LEU A 182 -0.61 3.87 4.63
CA LEU A 182 -1.47 4.28 3.51
C LEU A 182 -2.56 3.26 3.10
N PRO A 183 -2.32 1.93 3.13
CA PRO A 183 -3.39 0.95 2.87
C PRO A 183 -4.57 1.06 3.84
N GLN A 184 -4.31 1.32 5.11
CA GLN A 184 -5.37 1.51 6.12
C GLN A 184 -6.13 2.83 5.88
N VAL A 185 -5.41 3.87 5.49
CA VAL A 185 -6.00 5.17 5.09
C VAL A 185 -6.92 4.98 3.89
N ILE A 186 -6.50 4.23 2.87
CA ILE A 186 -7.32 3.91 1.69
C ILE A 186 -8.62 3.20 2.08
N GLU A 187 -8.57 2.20 2.98
CA GLU A 187 -9.79 1.54 3.44
C GLU A 187 -10.72 2.51 4.19
N LEU A 188 -10.20 3.40 5.04
CA LEU A 188 -11.00 4.43 5.72
C LEU A 188 -11.61 5.46 4.74
N LEU A 189 -10.89 5.81 3.67
CA LEU A 189 -11.43 6.65 2.59
C LEU A 189 -12.56 5.92 1.84
N ARG A 190 -12.44 4.61 1.62
CA ARG A 190 -13.50 3.79 1.02
C ARG A 190 -14.73 3.68 1.91
N GLU A 191 -14.55 3.51 3.22
CA GLU A 191 -15.64 3.57 4.19
C GLU A 191 -16.34 4.94 4.14
N THR A 192 -15.56 6.01 4.06
CA THR A 192 -16.10 7.37 3.89
C THR A 192 -16.98 7.45 2.64
N GLN A 193 -16.50 6.96 1.48
CA GLN A 193 -17.28 6.92 0.25
C GLN A 193 -18.56 6.05 0.36
N HIS A 194 -18.46 4.92 1.07
CA HIS A 194 -19.60 4.02 1.31
C HIS A 194 -20.70 4.74 2.11
N HIS A 195 -20.34 5.38 3.22
CA HIS A 195 -21.26 6.15 4.05
C HIS A 195 -21.84 7.36 3.30
N LEU A 196 -21.03 8.07 2.53
CA LEU A 196 -21.51 9.16 1.66
C LEU A 196 -22.56 8.67 0.66
N THR A 197 -22.36 7.49 0.07
CA THR A 197 -23.33 6.88 -0.84
C THR A 197 -24.63 6.52 -0.11
N GLY A 198 -24.56 5.99 1.10
CA GLY A 198 -25.73 5.77 1.97
C GLY A 198 -26.49 7.07 2.25
N GLY A 199 -25.78 8.15 2.60
CA GLY A 199 -26.36 9.49 2.80
C GLY A 199 -27.01 10.04 1.54
N MET A 200 -26.43 9.78 0.36
CA MET A 200 -27.04 10.17 -0.93
C MET A 200 -28.38 9.48 -1.19
N TYR A 201 -28.55 8.21 -0.80
CA TYR A 201 -29.83 7.51 -0.91
C TYR A 201 -30.89 8.12 0.03
N GLN A 202 -30.54 8.36 1.29
CA GLN A 202 -31.44 9.01 2.25
C GLN A 202 -31.85 10.43 1.80
N ALA A 203 -30.92 11.17 1.19
CA ALA A 203 -31.19 12.51 0.65
C ALA A 203 -32.18 12.53 -0.52
N ARG A 204 -32.36 11.40 -1.23
CA ARG A 204 -33.36 11.27 -2.31
C ARG A 204 -34.77 11.05 -1.78
N GLU A 205 -34.91 10.51 -0.57
CA GLU A 205 -36.19 10.21 0.08
C GLU A 205 -36.73 11.40 0.90
N PHE A 206 -35.91 12.44 1.10
CA PHE A 206 -36.24 13.57 1.97
C PHE A 206 -36.92 14.74 1.23
N ASN A 207 -38.18 15.03 1.57
CA ASN A 207 -39.03 16.08 0.96
C ASN A 207 -38.92 17.48 1.63
N GLY A 208 -37.80 17.82 2.28
CA GLY A 208 -37.61 19.07 3.05
C GLY A 208 -36.77 20.17 2.36
N ASN A 209 -36.46 21.26 3.08
CA ASN A 209 -35.77 22.45 2.55
C ASN A 209 -34.26 22.18 2.25
N PRO A 210 -33.74 22.44 1.02
CA PRO A 210 -32.40 22.00 0.59
C PRO A 210 -31.18 22.61 1.31
N GLU A 211 -31.32 23.75 1.99
CA GLU A 211 -30.20 24.41 2.69
C GLU A 211 -30.00 23.89 4.14
N GLU A 212 -31.08 23.45 4.79
CA GLU A 212 -31.02 22.73 6.08
C GLU A 212 -30.54 21.28 5.89
N GLN A 213 -30.85 20.69 4.73
CA GLN A 213 -30.43 19.34 4.33
C GLN A 213 -28.91 19.12 4.40
N VAL A 214 -28.06 20.06 3.96
CA VAL A 214 -26.62 19.76 3.80
C VAL A 214 -25.90 19.50 5.14
N LYS A 215 -26.27 20.21 6.21
CA LYS A 215 -25.70 19.97 7.56
C LYS A 215 -26.32 18.76 8.27
N GLN A 216 -27.56 18.41 7.92
CA GLN A 216 -28.31 17.33 8.56
C GLN A 216 -28.11 15.97 7.88
N ILE A 217 -27.64 15.97 6.61
CA ILE A 217 -27.49 14.78 5.77
C ILE A 217 -26.03 14.31 5.68
N PHE A 218 -25.03 15.10 6.11
CA PHE A 218 -23.66 14.57 6.13
C PHE A 218 -23.56 13.40 7.13
N PRO A 219 -23.24 12.18 6.67
CA PRO A 219 -23.23 11.02 7.56
C PRO A 219 -22.15 11.19 8.64
N ALA A 220 -22.51 11.01 9.90
CA ALA A 220 -21.56 11.13 11.02
C ALA A 220 -20.45 10.09 10.87
N GLU A 221 -20.79 8.90 10.39
CA GLU A 221 -19.88 7.79 10.12
C GLU A 221 -18.86 8.15 9.03
N ALA A 222 -19.28 8.87 7.98
CA ALA A 222 -18.36 9.37 6.95
C ALA A 222 -17.35 10.36 7.54
N TYR A 223 -17.81 11.24 8.44
CA TYR A 223 -16.92 12.19 9.11
C TYR A 223 -15.92 11.49 10.02
N GLU A 224 -16.37 10.50 10.79
CA GLU A 224 -15.51 9.74 11.71
C GLU A 224 -14.46 8.91 10.98
N SER A 225 -14.82 8.19 9.91
CA SER A 225 -13.86 7.43 9.10
C SER A 225 -12.83 8.35 8.45
N PHE A 226 -13.25 9.49 7.89
CA PHE A 226 -12.32 10.47 7.31
C PHE A 226 -11.40 11.10 8.38
N LYS A 227 -11.94 11.40 9.56
CA LYS A 227 -11.14 11.93 10.67
C LYS A 227 -10.09 10.94 11.13
N LYS A 228 -10.43 9.65 11.27
CA LYS A 228 -9.45 8.59 11.59
C LYS A 228 -8.37 8.48 10.51
N ALA A 229 -8.74 8.63 9.23
CA ALA A 229 -7.78 8.63 8.12
C ALA A 229 -6.77 9.78 8.25
N MET A 230 -7.23 10.98 8.61
CA MET A 230 -6.36 12.13 8.87
C MET A 230 -5.49 11.97 10.13
N GLU A 231 -5.97 11.31 11.17
CA GLU A 231 -5.18 11.04 12.37
C GLU A 231 -4.04 10.06 12.09
N LEU A 232 -4.29 9.04 11.24
CA LEU A 232 -3.29 8.07 10.81
C LEU A 232 -2.28 8.67 9.83
N TYR A 233 -2.73 9.52 8.91
CA TYR A 233 -1.88 10.19 7.93
C TYR A 233 -2.15 11.70 7.92
N PRO A 234 -1.50 12.47 8.81
CA PRO A 234 -1.70 13.93 8.91
C PRO A 234 -1.50 14.74 7.62
N PRO A 235 -0.63 14.34 6.67
CA PRO A 235 -0.48 15.02 5.38
C PRO A 235 -1.66 14.86 4.42
N LEU A 236 -2.67 14.03 4.75
CA LEU A 236 -3.84 13.80 3.91
C LEU A 236 -4.53 15.13 3.55
N PRO A 237 -4.86 15.37 2.27
CA PRO A 237 -5.54 16.59 1.86
C PRO A 237 -6.91 16.70 2.53
N ARG A 238 -7.26 17.92 2.94
CA ARG A 238 -8.60 18.18 3.49
C ARG A 238 -9.62 18.16 2.36
N ILE A 239 -10.81 17.60 2.64
CA ILE A 239 -11.96 17.67 1.72
C ILE A 239 -12.22 19.14 1.39
N LYS A 240 -12.08 19.49 0.11
CA LYS A 240 -12.43 20.82 -0.39
C LYS A 240 -13.93 21.03 -0.23
N LYS A 241 -14.32 22.22 0.20
CA LYS A 241 -15.74 22.58 0.32
C LYS A 241 -16.33 22.65 -1.09
N PRO A 242 -17.43 21.91 -1.38
CA PRO A 242 -18.11 21.95 -2.66
C PRO A 242 -18.50 23.37 -3.11
N ASP A 243 -18.35 23.67 -4.40
CA ASP A 243 -18.85 24.93 -4.99
C ASP A 243 -20.26 24.73 -5.54
N VAL A 244 -21.25 24.98 -4.68
CA VAL A 244 -22.67 24.74 -4.96
C VAL A 244 -23.20 25.61 -6.12
N GLN A 245 -22.46 26.64 -6.57
CA GLN A 245 -22.89 27.56 -7.62
C GLN A 245 -22.55 27.09 -9.05
N GLN A 246 -21.59 26.17 -9.24
CA GLN A 246 -21.11 25.81 -10.59
C GLN A 246 -21.77 24.54 -11.19
N SER A 247 -22.63 23.82 -10.46
CA SER A 247 -23.08 22.48 -10.86
C SER A 247 -24.24 22.42 -11.88
N GLU A 248 -24.53 23.48 -12.63
CA GLU A 248 -25.65 23.56 -13.59
C GLU A 248 -25.37 22.92 -14.98
N GLU A 249 -24.40 22.01 -15.08
CA GLU A 249 -24.23 21.22 -16.31
C GLU A 249 -25.30 20.11 -16.44
N LEU A 250 -25.75 19.90 -17.68
CA LEU A 250 -26.96 19.20 -18.16
C LEU A 250 -27.24 17.76 -17.66
N GLY A 251 -26.37 17.17 -16.83
CA GLY A 251 -26.59 15.87 -16.18
C GLY A 251 -27.14 15.91 -14.75
N ASN A 252 -27.19 17.08 -14.10
CA ASN A 252 -27.50 17.23 -12.67
C ASN A 252 -28.90 17.80 -12.37
N LEU A 253 -29.73 18.08 -13.37
CA LEU A 253 -31.08 18.66 -13.18
C LEU A 253 -32.01 17.82 -12.29
N TYR A 254 -31.79 16.50 -12.22
CA TYR A 254 -32.64 15.55 -11.47
C TYR A 254 -32.14 15.23 -10.05
N LEU A 255 -31.00 15.78 -9.62
CA LEU A 255 -30.41 15.52 -8.30
C LEU A 255 -30.69 16.68 -7.34
N SER A 256 -31.10 16.38 -6.10
CA SER A 256 -31.28 17.39 -5.04
C SER A 256 -29.94 18.08 -4.72
N LYS A 257 -29.99 19.33 -4.22
CA LYS A 257 -28.76 20.08 -3.86
C LYS A 257 -27.88 19.30 -2.86
N ALA A 258 -28.49 18.59 -1.91
CA ALA A 258 -27.79 17.74 -0.96
C ALA A 258 -27.12 16.53 -1.62
N THR A 259 -27.79 15.84 -2.55
CA THR A 259 -27.17 14.74 -3.30
C THR A 259 -26.01 15.22 -4.17
N ARG A 260 -26.10 16.42 -4.77
CA ARG A 260 -24.97 17.01 -5.51
C ARG A 260 -23.79 17.34 -4.61
N TYR A 261 -24.05 17.96 -3.46
CA TYR A 261 -23.03 18.27 -2.45
C TYR A 261 -22.28 17.03 -1.98
N LEU A 262 -23.00 15.96 -1.62
CA LEU A 262 -22.40 14.70 -1.20
C LEU A 262 -21.65 14.00 -2.33
N LYS A 263 -22.16 14.10 -3.56
CA LYS A 263 -21.49 13.55 -4.75
C LYS A 263 -20.15 14.24 -4.99
N GLU A 264 -20.08 15.57 -4.88
CA GLU A 264 -18.85 16.33 -5.04
C GLU A 264 -17.82 16.01 -3.95
N ILE A 265 -18.27 15.87 -2.70
CA ILE A 265 -17.40 15.40 -1.61
C ILE A 265 -16.89 13.99 -1.90
N ARG A 266 -17.77 13.08 -2.34
CA ARG A 266 -17.38 11.72 -2.68
C ARG A 266 -16.33 11.71 -3.78
N THR A 267 -16.49 12.52 -4.84
CA THR A 267 -15.47 12.65 -5.90
C THR A 267 -14.14 13.16 -5.35
N ASN A 268 -14.14 14.17 -4.47
CA ASN A 268 -12.90 14.63 -3.82
C ASN A 268 -12.22 13.51 -2.99
N VAL A 269 -13.01 12.67 -2.32
CA VAL A 269 -12.49 11.51 -1.56
C VAL A 269 -11.96 10.43 -2.48
N GLU A 270 -12.61 10.18 -3.63
CA GLU A 270 -12.12 9.26 -4.68
C GLU A 270 -10.79 9.74 -5.29
N GLU A 271 -10.66 11.04 -5.57
CA GLU A 271 -9.40 11.65 -6.01
C GLU A 271 -8.29 11.49 -4.95
N THR A 272 -8.62 11.72 -3.68
CA THR A 272 -7.68 11.54 -2.56
C THR A 272 -7.25 10.08 -2.42
N GLU A 273 -8.16 9.12 -2.62
CA GLU A 273 -7.83 7.69 -2.64
C GLU A 273 -6.81 7.38 -3.74
N ALA A 274 -7.02 7.91 -4.95
CA ALA A 274 -6.12 7.72 -6.08
C ALA A 274 -4.73 8.34 -5.83
N GLU A 275 -4.68 9.53 -5.23
CA GLU A 275 -3.42 10.18 -4.82
C GLU A 275 -2.66 9.34 -3.77
N CYS A 276 -3.38 8.76 -2.79
CA CYS A 276 -2.77 7.86 -1.80
C CYS A 276 -2.19 6.61 -2.46
N GLN A 277 -2.92 6.00 -3.41
CA GLN A 277 -2.43 4.85 -4.16
C GLN A 277 -1.17 5.20 -4.95
N GLN A 278 -1.18 6.32 -5.67
CA GLN A 278 -0.02 6.81 -6.42
C GLN A 278 1.18 7.08 -5.51
N THR A 279 0.94 7.63 -4.32
CA THR A 279 1.99 7.85 -3.31
C THR A 279 2.63 6.54 -2.87
N ILE A 280 1.87 5.45 -2.69
CA ILE A 280 2.44 4.14 -2.37
C ILE A 280 3.41 3.68 -3.47
N PHE A 281 3.03 3.82 -4.74
CA PHE A 281 3.88 3.48 -5.88
C PHE A 281 5.17 4.28 -5.92
N ASP A 282 5.07 5.60 -5.74
CA ASP A 282 6.22 6.49 -5.84
C ASP A 282 7.17 6.31 -4.64
N ASN A 283 6.62 6.10 -3.44
CA ASN A 283 7.39 5.75 -2.26
C ASN A 283 8.11 4.41 -2.42
N ALA A 284 7.47 3.39 -3.01
CA ALA A 284 8.12 2.09 -3.24
C ALA A 284 9.32 2.22 -4.19
N LYS A 285 9.18 2.99 -5.27
CA LYS A 285 10.29 3.29 -6.19
C LYS A 285 11.40 4.09 -5.51
N ALA A 286 11.05 5.09 -4.72
CA ALA A 286 12.01 5.92 -3.99
C ALA A 286 12.76 5.12 -2.92
N ALA A 287 12.05 4.26 -2.17
CA ALA A 287 12.64 3.38 -1.16
C ALA A 287 13.64 2.40 -1.79
N CYS A 288 13.27 1.73 -2.89
CA CYS A 288 14.18 0.85 -3.62
C CYS A 288 15.46 1.57 -4.08
N LYS A 289 15.35 2.80 -4.61
CA LYS A 289 16.52 3.59 -5.00
C LYS A 289 17.40 3.94 -3.82
N LEU A 290 16.80 4.39 -2.72
CA LEU A 290 17.52 4.73 -1.49
C LEU A 290 18.23 3.51 -0.90
N GLU A 291 17.63 2.32 -0.93
CA GLU A 291 18.26 1.09 -0.42
C GLU A 291 19.55 0.77 -1.20
N ILE A 292 19.50 0.84 -2.54
CA ILE A 292 20.67 0.66 -3.40
C ILE A 292 21.73 1.73 -3.14
N GLU A 293 21.31 2.99 -2.99
CA GLU A 293 22.22 4.11 -2.69
C GLU A 293 22.88 3.96 -1.32
N ILE A 294 22.15 3.51 -0.30
CA ILE A 294 22.70 3.22 1.04
C ILE A 294 23.77 2.13 0.96
N GLY A 295 23.51 1.04 0.23
CA GLY A 295 24.49 -0.03 0.02
C GLY A 295 25.77 0.49 -0.61
N ARG A 296 25.64 1.22 -1.72
CA ARG A 296 26.78 1.83 -2.43
C ARG A 296 27.57 2.80 -1.56
N GLU A 297 26.88 3.65 -0.81
CA GLU A 297 27.53 4.64 0.06
C GLU A 297 28.24 3.98 1.24
N ARG A 298 27.71 2.88 1.80
CA ARG A 298 28.42 2.06 2.80
C ARG A 298 29.71 1.46 2.26
N ASP A 299 29.68 0.98 1.01
CA ASP A 299 30.86 0.38 0.37
C ASP A 299 31.94 1.44 0.11
N LEU A 300 31.55 2.60 -0.43
CA LEU A 300 32.46 3.73 -0.64
C LEU A 300 33.07 4.22 0.68
N PHE A 301 32.25 4.36 1.72
CA PHE A 301 32.71 4.75 3.04
C PHE A 301 33.71 3.75 3.64
N SER A 302 33.48 2.45 3.45
CA SER A 302 34.39 1.40 3.92
C SER A 302 35.72 1.41 3.17
N LYS A 303 35.69 1.62 1.85
CA LYS A 303 36.90 1.80 1.03
C LYS A 303 37.71 3.02 1.45
N GLU A 304 37.04 4.13 1.73
CA GLU A 304 37.70 5.36 2.14
C GLU A 304 38.38 5.19 3.50
N ARG A 305 37.73 4.53 4.45
CA ARG A 305 38.34 4.17 5.74
C ARG A 305 39.58 3.29 5.55
N VAL A 306 39.52 2.27 4.69
CA VAL A 306 40.70 1.42 4.39
C VAL A 306 41.81 2.20 3.69
N ARG A 307 41.46 3.15 2.80
CA ARG A 307 42.43 4.07 2.17
C ARG A 307 43.18 4.90 3.22
N ILE A 308 42.45 5.47 4.20
CA ILE A 308 43.02 6.24 5.30
C ILE A 308 44.00 5.37 6.11
N LEU A 309 43.59 4.14 6.45
CA LEU A 309 44.46 3.20 7.17
C LEU A 309 45.73 2.88 6.39
N SER A 310 45.60 2.61 5.09
CA SER A 310 46.74 2.28 4.20
C SER A 310 47.74 3.42 4.04
N GLN A 311 47.32 4.68 4.26
CA GLN A 311 48.19 5.86 4.25
C GLN A 311 48.86 6.14 5.60
N SER A 312 48.40 5.46 6.66
CA SER A 312 48.91 5.61 8.04
C SER A 312 49.92 4.53 8.47
N VAL A 313 50.16 3.53 7.60
CA VAL A 313 51.18 2.49 7.70
C VAL A 313 52.41 2.91 6.90
#